data_AF-A0AAV5HNF4-F1
#
_entry.id   AF-A0AAV5HNF4-F1
#
_cell.length_a   1.000
_cell.length_b   1.000
_cell.length_c   1.000
_cell.angle_alpha   90.00
_cell.angle_beta   90.00
_cell.angle_gamma   90.00
#
_symmetry.space_group_name_H-M   'P 1'
#
loop_
_entity.id
_entity.type
_entity.pdbx_description
1 polymer ?
#
loop_
_entity_poly.entity_id
_entity_poly.type
_entity_poly.pdbx_seq_one_letter_code
_entity_poly.pdbx_strand_id
1 'polypeptide(L)'
;MDAFVTTIPDRSMRLYTTYDTSIWPEHPSFQNHGFGPVPAKWKGAYESDTNFSPLNCNHKLIGARYFLKGCKAVQGKINETKNFRSPKATTSHGTHCASTTGNNLAQNASFYSLANGVATGMRYTSRIVVYKVCWEAPASCAYADTLVAIDQAIKDGVDMVSISIGFEEGGAVSYFEDSTAQAAFVGIQRGIFLSLSVGNEGPCTIGNTAPTLIGASLQLSSLERDKFLKGYLFSAGGEARKPILSYLNSTNSPTASLTFKGTAYGKRAPMVATFPSRGPNLVSPDLLKPDLIAPGLNILAVWASITSPSGKESDKRRVMFNFDSRTSMSCLHDNKGSPIKDFYHGGPATTFAIGSGHVDIQKASDPRLLYDIHPLEYLLYLCSLKYLLR
;
A
#
# COMPACT_ATOMS: atom_id res chain seq x y z
N MET A 1 30.12 24.79 1.34
CA MET A 1 28.80 24.15 1.37
C MET A 1 29.04 22.79 0.77
N ASP A 2 29.41 21.86 1.64
CA ASP A 2 30.14 20.69 1.19
C ASP A 2 29.12 19.57 1.09
N ALA A 3 28.72 19.27 -0.14
CA ALA A 3 27.76 18.21 -0.42
C ALA A 3 28.42 16.87 -0.10
N PHE A 4 28.12 16.32 1.08
CA PHE A 4 28.56 15.00 1.47
C PHE A 4 27.93 13.97 0.52
N VAL A 5 28.76 13.41 -0.38
CA VAL A 5 28.35 12.35 -1.29
C VAL A 5 28.24 11.04 -0.50
N THR A 6 27.14 10.90 0.23
CA THR A 6 26.82 9.69 0.99
C THR A 6 26.64 8.53 0.01
N THR A 7 27.64 7.65 -0.07
CA THR A 7 27.57 6.46 -0.93
C THR A 7 26.39 5.58 -0.52
N ILE A 8 25.46 5.32 -1.44
CA ILE A 8 24.28 4.49 -1.19
C ILE A 8 24.75 3.12 -0.66
N PRO A 9 24.43 2.75 0.60
CA PRO A 9 25.02 1.58 1.23
C PRO A 9 24.48 0.30 0.61
N ASP A 10 25.41 -0.50 0.08
CA ASP A 10 25.38 -1.90 -0.38
C ASP A 10 24.07 -2.44 -1.03
N ARG A 11 24.25 -3.18 -2.13
CA ARG A 11 23.22 -4.02 -2.76
C ARG A 11 22.68 -5.13 -1.84
N SER A 12 23.23 -5.26 -0.63
CA SER A 12 22.67 -5.84 0.60
C SER A 12 21.17 -6.19 0.61
N MET A 13 20.89 -7.28 1.30
CA MET A 13 19.57 -7.88 1.44
C MET A 13 18.73 -7.13 2.49
N ARG A 14 17.86 -6.24 2.03
CA ARG A 14 17.01 -5.41 2.89
C ARG A 14 15.84 -6.19 3.52
N LEU A 15 15.55 -5.84 4.77
CA LEU A 15 14.44 -6.33 5.59
C LEU A 15 13.25 -5.36 5.46
N TYR A 16 12.17 -5.83 4.84
CA TYR A 16 10.96 -5.05 4.58
C TYR A 16 9.83 -5.51 5.49
N THR A 17 9.15 -4.55 6.10
CA THR A 17 8.07 -4.80 7.05
C THR A 17 6.74 -4.30 6.50
N THR A 18 5.68 -5.09 6.70
CA THR A 18 4.30 -4.70 6.36
C THR A 18 3.45 -4.55 7.62
N TYR A 19 2.82 -3.38 7.79
CA TYR A 19 1.86 -3.06 8.85
C TYR A 19 0.46 -3.12 8.29
N ASP A 20 -0.30 -4.13 8.72
CA ASP A 20 -1.54 -4.47 8.07
C ASP A 20 -2.41 -5.41 8.93
N THR A 21 -3.39 -6.08 8.31
CA THR A 21 -4.31 -7.03 8.95
C THR A 21 -3.66 -8.38 9.26
N SER A 22 -2.67 -8.84 8.48
CA SER A 22 -2.14 -10.22 8.53
C SER A 22 -1.27 -10.62 7.31
N ILE A 23 -0.73 -11.84 7.32
CA ILE A 23 -0.25 -12.57 6.13
C ILE A 23 -0.80 -14.00 6.03
N TRP A 24 -0.95 -14.51 4.80
CA TRP A 24 -1.21 -15.93 4.50
C TRP A 24 0.10 -16.64 4.09
N PRO A 25 0.86 -17.21 5.07
CA PRO A 25 2.22 -17.70 4.82
C PRO A 25 2.29 -18.93 3.92
N GLU A 26 1.21 -19.70 3.80
CA GLU A 26 1.17 -20.92 2.98
C GLU A 26 1.22 -20.65 1.45
N HIS A 27 1.13 -19.40 1.01
CA HIS A 27 1.13 -19.09 -0.42
C HIS A 27 2.52 -19.28 -1.07
N PRO A 28 2.65 -19.94 -2.24
CA PRO A 28 3.94 -20.21 -2.88
C PRO A 28 4.85 -18.99 -3.06
N SER A 29 4.29 -17.80 -3.30
CA SER A 29 5.06 -16.56 -3.46
C SER A 29 5.79 -16.08 -2.19
N PHE A 30 5.57 -16.72 -1.04
CA PHE A 30 6.31 -16.51 0.22
C PHE A 30 7.25 -17.68 0.56
N GLN A 31 7.51 -18.60 -0.38
CA GLN A 31 8.49 -19.67 -0.21
C GLN A 31 9.94 -19.14 -0.30
N ASN A 32 10.82 -19.84 0.41
CA ASN A 32 12.25 -19.55 0.57
C ASN A 32 13.14 -20.06 -0.57
N HIS A 33 12.61 -20.47 -1.71
CA HIS A 33 13.44 -20.89 -2.85
C HIS A 33 14.32 -19.71 -3.33
N GLY A 34 15.64 -19.93 -3.37
CA GLY A 34 16.64 -18.89 -3.67
C GLY A 34 17.14 -18.08 -2.45
N PHE A 35 16.67 -18.37 -1.23
CA PHE A 35 17.03 -17.59 -0.03
C PHE A 35 18.06 -18.28 0.86
N GLY A 36 19.25 -17.67 0.96
CA GLY A 36 20.27 -18.01 1.95
C GLY A 36 19.85 -17.71 3.40
N PRO A 37 20.76 -17.80 4.39
CA PRO A 37 20.44 -17.60 5.81
C PRO A 37 19.82 -16.23 6.09
N VAL A 38 19.10 -16.13 7.21
CA VAL A 38 18.54 -14.86 7.72
C VAL A 38 19.69 -13.94 8.16
N PRO A 39 19.67 -12.62 7.89
CA PRO A 39 20.76 -11.73 8.30
C PRO A 39 20.99 -11.69 9.81
N ALA A 40 22.25 -11.76 10.25
CA ALA A 40 22.61 -11.72 11.67
C ALA A 40 22.23 -10.41 12.40
N LYS A 41 21.84 -9.35 11.66
CA LYS A 41 21.28 -8.11 12.24
C LYS A 41 19.83 -8.25 12.70
N TRP A 42 19.10 -9.26 12.21
CA TRP A 42 17.70 -9.50 12.54
C TRP A 42 17.57 -10.07 13.95
N LYS A 43 16.76 -9.41 14.77
CA LYS A 43 16.54 -9.74 16.20
C LYS A 43 15.08 -10.11 16.51
N GLY A 44 14.18 -10.00 15.53
CA GLY A 44 12.78 -10.29 15.72
C GLY A 44 12.47 -11.78 15.84
N ALA A 45 11.36 -12.07 16.53
CA ALA A 45 10.95 -13.41 16.88
C ALA A 45 9.78 -13.93 16.04
N TYR A 46 9.50 -15.22 16.20
CA TYR A 46 8.31 -15.90 15.68
C TYR A 46 7.28 -16.00 16.81
N GLU A 47 6.08 -15.48 16.59
CA GLU A 47 4.96 -15.74 17.50
C GLU A 47 4.26 -17.06 17.15
N SER A 48 3.69 -17.72 18.17
CA SER A 48 3.02 -19.01 18.05
C SER A 48 1.72 -18.96 18.84
N ASP A 49 0.59 -18.99 18.14
CA ASP A 49 -0.77 -18.89 18.68
C ASP A 49 -1.73 -19.47 17.61
N THR A 50 -2.99 -19.05 17.58
CA THR A 50 -4.09 -19.65 16.83
C THR A 50 -3.77 -19.81 15.35
N ASN A 51 -3.65 -21.06 14.90
CA ASN A 51 -3.37 -21.48 13.52
C ASN A 51 -2.03 -20.98 12.91
N PHE A 52 -1.07 -20.51 13.74
CA PHE A 52 0.24 -20.02 13.30
C PHE A 52 1.35 -20.47 14.25
N SER A 53 2.47 -20.94 13.70
CA SER A 53 3.61 -21.49 14.42
C SER A 53 4.94 -20.99 13.83
N PRO A 54 6.10 -21.19 14.48
CA PRO A 54 7.39 -20.84 13.91
C PRO A 54 7.68 -21.51 12.55
N LEU A 55 7.07 -22.68 12.28
CA LEU A 55 7.18 -23.39 10.99
C LEU A 55 6.48 -22.66 9.82
N ASN A 56 5.61 -21.68 10.11
CA ASN A 56 5.02 -20.81 9.10
C ASN A 56 5.97 -19.70 8.64
N CYS A 57 7.08 -19.47 9.36
CA CYS A 57 8.16 -18.58 8.94
C CYS A 57 9.30 -19.38 8.30
N ASN A 58 10.06 -18.73 7.42
CA ASN A 58 11.11 -19.36 6.62
C ASN A 58 12.16 -18.30 6.22
N HIS A 59 13.10 -18.60 5.32
CA HIS A 59 14.09 -17.60 4.91
C HIS A 59 13.49 -16.43 4.07
N LYS A 60 12.24 -16.49 3.62
CA LYS A 60 11.55 -15.41 2.91
C LYS A 60 10.72 -14.54 3.86
N LEU A 61 9.80 -15.16 4.61
CA LEU A 61 9.05 -14.56 5.72
C LEU A 61 9.82 -14.83 7.02
N ILE A 62 10.69 -13.89 7.43
CA ILE A 62 11.66 -14.11 8.51
C ILE A 62 11.15 -13.75 9.91
N GLY A 63 9.94 -13.22 10.01
CA GLY A 63 9.32 -12.81 11.26
C GLY A 63 7.87 -12.41 11.09
N ALA A 64 7.06 -12.73 12.09
CA ALA A 64 5.65 -12.39 12.11
C ALA A 64 5.17 -12.23 13.55
N ARG A 65 4.54 -11.09 13.87
CA ARG A 65 3.94 -10.79 15.18
C ARG A 65 2.55 -10.17 15.04
N TYR A 66 1.81 -10.09 16.14
CA TYR A 66 0.55 -9.35 16.23
C TYR A 66 0.46 -8.45 17.47
N PHE A 67 -0.24 -7.33 17.33
CA PHE A 67 -0.46 -6.35 18.37
C PHE A 67 -1.97 -6.15 18.53
N LEU A 68 -2.44 -6.26 19.77
CA LEU A 68 -3.85 -6.47 20.12
C LEU A 68 -4.24 -5.79 21.45
N LYS A 69 -3.32 -5.07 22.11
CA LYS A 69 -3.53 -4.47 23.43
C LYS A 69 -4.38 -3.20 23.31
N GLY A 70 -4.09 -2.35 22.34
CA GLY A 70 -4.89 -1.17 22.02
C GLY A 70 -6.31 -1.54 21.57
N CYS A 71 -6.43 -2.48 20.64
CA CYS A 71 -7.73 -2.98 20.17
C CYS A 71 -8.58 -3.56 21.32
N LYS A 72 -7.97 -4.35 22.23
CA LYS A 72 -8.66 -4.84 23.44
C LYS A 72 -9.02 -3.74 24.44
N ALA A 73 -8.21 -2.68 24.55
CA ALA A 73 -8.55 -1.54 25.42
C ALA A 73 -9.75 -0.74 24.89
N VAL A 74 -9.88 -0.59 23.57
CA VAL A 74 -10.99 0.14 22.93
C VAL A 74 -12.28 -0.69 22.84
N GLN A 75 -12.18 -2.00 22.59
CA GLN A 75 -13.34 -2.86 22.23
C GLN A 75 -13.54 -4.10 23.11
N GLY A 76 -12.69 -4.32 24.12
CA GLY A 76 -12.81 -5.45 25.04
C GLY A 76 -12.39 -6.80 24.43
N LYS A 77 -13.33 -7.51 23.77
CA LYS A 77 -13.11 -8.87 23.26
C LYS A 77 -13.21 -8.91 21.73
N ILE A 78 -12.13 -9.32 21.06
CA ILE A 78 -12.16 -9.66 19.63
C ILE A 78 -12.98 -10.94 19.38
N ASN A 79 -13.64 -11.00 18.23
CA ASN A 79 -14.30 -12.23 17.78
C ASN A 79 -13.28 -13.18 17.13
N GLU A 80 -12.79 -14.16 17.89
CA GLU A 80 -11.73 -15.08 17.46
C GLU A 80 -12.20 -16.09 16.38
N THR A 81 -13.51 -16.17 16.08
CA THR A 81 -14.02 -16.93 14.92
C THR A 81 -13.80 -16.20 13.58
N LYS A 82 -13.65 -14.86 13.60
CA LYS A 82 -13.34 -14.02 12.43
C LYS A 82 -11.90 -13.51 12.41
N ASN A 83 -11.23 -13.54 13.55
CA ASN A 83 -9.88 -13.04 13.73
C ASN A 83 -9.01 -14.08 14.43
N PHE A 84 -8.11 -14.75 13.70
CA PHE A 84 -7.07 -15.54 14.38
C PHE A 84 -6.25 -14.62 15.28
N ARG A 85 -6.07 -15.00 16.55
CA ARG A 85 -5.19 -14.33 17.52
C ARG A 85 -3.73 -14.62 17.21
N SER A 86 -3.31 -14.34 15.98
CA SER A 86 -1.98 -14.64 15.46
C SER A 86 -1.73 -13.76 14.22
N PRO A 87 -0.49 -13.74 13.67
CA PRO A 87 -0.19 -12.97 12.46
C PRO A 87 -0.93 -13.48 11.20
N LYS A 88 -1.64 -14.60 11.29
CA LYS A 88 -2.27 -15.28 10.14
C LYS A 88 -3.50 -14.54 9.61
N ALA A 89 -3.69 -14.66 8.30
CA ALA A 89 -4.75 -14.01 7.55
C ALA A 89 -6.12 -14.68 7.67
N THR A 90 -7.11 -13.82 7.89
CA THR A 90 -8.54 -14.03 7.64
C THR A 90 -9.02 -13.13 6.49
N THR A 91 -8.48 -11.89 6.43
CA THR A 91 -8.61 -10.97 5.29
C THR A 91 -7.35 -10.96 4.41
N SER A 92 -7.49 -10.62 3.13
CA SER A 92 -6.37 -10.69 2.16
C SER A 92 -5.51 -9.42 2.07
N HIS A 93 -5.90 -8.31 2.70
CA HIS A 93 -5.26 -6.99 2.51
C HIS A 93 -3.75 -7.02 2.75
N GLY A 94 -3.30 -7.38 3.96
CA GLY A 94 -1.87 -7.47 4.27
C GLY A 94 -1.11 -8.53 3.48
N THR A 95 -1.79 -9.56 3.00
CA THR A 95 -1.21 -10.56 2.10
C THR A 95 -0.95 -9.96 0.71
N HIS A 96 -1.86 -9.13 0.21
CA HIS A 96 -1.74 -8.39 -1.05
C HIS A 96 -0.67 -7.29 -0.96
N CYS A 97 -0.63 -6.53 0.14
CA CYS A 97 0.40 -5.50 0.38
C CYS A 97 1.81 -6.08 0.58
N ALA A 98 1.96 -7.13 1.39
CA ALA A 98 3.25 -7.79 1.62
C ALA A 98 3.78 -8.45 0.32
N SER A 99 2.88 -9.01 -0.51
CA SER A 99 3.28 -9.56 -1.80
C SER A 99 3.66 -8.47 -2.80
N THR A 100 2.85 -7.42 -2.97
CA THR A 100 3.19 -6.28 -3.85
C THR A 100 4.55 -5.68 -3.50
N THR A 101 4.87 -5.54 -2.21
CA THR A 101 6.17 -5.06 -1.73
C THR A 101 7.32 -6.02 -2.10
N GLY A 102 7.13 -7.33 -1.88
CA GLY A 102 8.27 -8.24 -1.80
C GLY A 102 8.04 -9.71 -2.15
N ASN A 103 6.99 -10.14 -2.86
CA ASN A 103 6.84 -11.57 -3.17
C ASN A 103 7.99 -12.15 -4.02
N ASN A 104 8.31 -13.42 -3.78
CA ASN A 104 9.24 -14.21 -4.59
C ASN A 104 8.63 -14.49 -5.99
N LEU A 105 9.45 -14.80 -6.99
CA LEU A 105 9.04 -14.95 -8.39
C LEU A 105 7.97 -16.05 -8.56
N ALA A 106 6.71 -15.63 -8.75
CA ALA A 106 5.58 -16.54 -8.81
C ALA A 106 5.12 -16.75 -10.26
N GLN A 107 5.48 -17.91 -10.82
CA GLN A 107 5.14 -18.34 -12.17
C GLN A 107 3.62 -18.59 -12.32
N ASN A 108 3.11 -18.44 -13.54
CA ASN A 108 1.70 -18.66 -13.92
C ASN A 108 0.67 -17.87 -13.06
N ALA A 109 1.08 -16.71 -12.56
CA ALA A 109 0.22 -15.84 -11.76
C ALA A 109 -0.87 -15.24 -12.65
N SER A 110 -2.14 -15.48 -12.30
CA SER A 110 -3.29 -14.91 -13.00
C SER A 110 -4.54 -14.89 -12.12
N PHE A 111 -5.52 -14.06 -12.51
CA PHE A 111 -6.88 -14.09 -11.97
C PHE A 111 -7.84 -14.47 -13.10
N TYR A 112 -8.31 -15.72 -13.13
CA TYR A 112 -9.10 -16.28 -14.24
C TYR A 112 -8.48 -15.96 -15.62
N SER A 113 -7.21 -16.31 -15.79
CA SER A 113 -6.38 -16.05 -16.98
C SER A 113 -6.10 -14.58 -17.32
N LEU A 114 -6.58 -13.60 -16.54
CA LEU A 114 -6.15 -12.21 -16.66
C LEU A 114 -4.76 -12.00 -16.06
N ALA A 115 -4.01 -11.07 -16.67
CA ALA A 115 -2.66 -10.70 -16.26
C ALA A 115 -1.68 -11.90 -16.19
N ASN A 116 -1.94 -12.97 -16.95
CA ASN A 116 -1.15 -14.19 -16.92
C ASN A 116 0.34 -13.92 -17.22
N GLY A 117 1.22 -14.34 -16.31
CA GLY A 117 2.65 -14.13 -16.39
C GLY A 117 3.35 -14.46 -15.08
N VAL A 118 4.41 -13.72 -14.76
CA VAL A 118 5.16 -13.86 -13.50
C VAL A 118 4.80 -12.69 -12.57
N ALA A 119 4.23 -12.99 -11.40
CA ALA A 119 4.04 -11.99 -10.36
C ALA A 119 5.32 -11.89 -9.51
N THR A 120 5.76 -10.66 -9.24
CA THR A 120 6.96 -10.34 -8.47
C THR A 120 6.68 -9.14 -7.58
N GLY A 121 7.21 -9.14 -6.35
CA GLY A 121 7.24 -7.93 -5.55
C GLY A 121 8.27 -6.95 -6.11
N MET A 122 8.13 -5.67 -5.74
CA MET A 122 9.03 -4.57 -6.16
C MET A 122 10.50 -4.88 -5.91
N ARG A 123 10.81 -5.61 -4.84
CA ARG A 123 12.11 -6.28 -4.66
C ARG A 123 11.91 -7.73 -4.26
N TYR A 124 11.88 -8.66 -5.23
CA TYR A 124 11.70 -10.09 -4.95
C TYR A 124 12.77 -10.68 -4.02
N THR A 125 13.99 -10.13 -3.99
CA THR A 125 15.10 -10.54 -3.09
C THR A 125 14.99 -10.02 -1.65
N SER A 126 13.94 -9.27 -1.32
CA SER A 126 13.62 -8.82 0.04
C SER A 126 13.48 -9.97 1.04
N ARG A 127 13.70 -9.70 2.32
CA ARG A 127 13.07 -10.46 3.41
C ARG A 127 11.79 -9.75 3.82
N ILE A 128 10.73 -10.51 4.10
CA ILE A 128 9.45 -9.98 4.58
C ILE A 128 9.35 -10.21 6.10
N VAL A 129 8.87 -9.18 6.78
CA VAL A 129 8.44 -9.17 8.18
C VAL A 129 7.00 -8.65 8.22
N VAL A 130 6.17 -9.19 9.11
CA VAL A 130 4.76 -8.80 9.21
C VAL A 130 4.39 -8.47 10.65
N TYR A 131 3.82 -7.27 10.83
CA TYR A 131 3.24 -6.85 12.10
C TYR A 131 1.74 -6.61 11.90
N LYS A 132 0.94 -7.55 12.40
CA LYS A 132 -0.51 -7.42 12.42
C LYS A 132 -0.93 -6.39 13.46
N VAL A 133 -1.45 -5.26 13.01
CA VAL A 133 -1.95 -4.15 13.85
C VAL A 133 -3.42 -3.84 13.57
N CYS A 134 -3.91 -4.25 12.40
CA CYS A 134 -5.33 -4.20 12.05
C CYS A 134 -6.01 -5.55 12.30
N TRP A 135 -7.31 -5.48 12.56
CA TRP A 135 -8.17 -6.62 12.88
C TRP A 135 -9.50 -6.45 12.12
N GLU A 136 -10.29 -7.50 11.97
CA GLU A 136 -11.57 -7.43 11.24
C GLU A 136 -12.72 -6.92 12.13
N ALA A 137 -13.64 -6.15 11.53
CA ALA A 137 -14.75 -5.43 12.16
C ALA A 137 -15.51 -6.22 13.26
N PRO A 138 -15.87 -5.57 14.40
CA PRO A 138 -15.79 -4.13 14.68
C PRO A 138 -14.37 -3.60 14.92
N ALA A 139 -13.37 -4.48 15.01
CA ALA A 139 -12.01 -4.10 15.32
C ALA A 139 -11.39 -3.20 14.24
N SER A 140 -10.68 -2.17 14.70
CA SER A 140 -9.95 -1.20 13.87
C SER A 140 -8.44 -1.35 14.07
N CYS A 141 -7.65 -0.66 13.24
CA CYS A 141 -6.21 -0.52 13.44
C CYS A 141 -5.97 0.43 14.62
N ALA A 142 -5.68 -0.10 15.82
CA ALA A 142 -5.55 0.75 17.01
C ALA A 142 -4.22 1.53 16.99
N TYR A 143 -4.27 2.84 17.26
CA TYR A 143 -3.09 3.73 17.31
C TYR A 143 -1.98 3.16 18.20
N ALA A 144 -2.32 2.73 19.42
CA ALA A 144 -1.36 2.17 20.37
C ALA A 144 -0.72 0.85 19.90
N ASP A 145 -1.46 -0.02 19.21
CA ASP A 145 -0.90 -1.25 18.64
C ASP A 145 0.02 -0.95 17.45
N THR A 146 -0.29 0.10 16.67
CA THR A 146 0.56 0.57 15.56
C THR A 146 1.86 1.20 16.06
N LEU A 147 1.80 2.07 17.08
CA LEU A 147 2.98 2.66 17.73
C LEU A 147 3.94 1.59 18.28
N VAL A 148 3.42 0.65 19.08
CA VAL A 148 4.23 -0.42 19.70
C VAL A 148 4.82 -1.34 18.64
N ALA A 149 4.13 -1.57 17.52
CA ALA A 149 4.65 -2.33 16.41
C ALA A 149 5.79 -1.61 15.65
N ILE A 150 5.82 -0.27 15.62
CA ILE A 150 6.92 0.50 14.99
C ILE A 150 8.16 0.49 15.90
N ASP A 151 7.98 0.71 17.20
CA ASP A 151 9.03 0.53 18.21
C ASP A 151 9.61 -0.90 18.20
N GLN A 152 8.76 -1.93 18.09
CA GLN A 152 9.23 -3.31 17.99
C GLN A 152 10.01 -3.59 16.70
N ALA A 153 9.66 -2.98 15.57
CA ALA A 153 10.39 -3.15 14.31
C ALA A 153 11.78 -2.51 14.33
N ILE A 154 11.88 -1.32 14.94
CA ILE A 154 13.14 -0.62 15.21
C ILE A 154 14.05 -1.52 16.07
N LYS A 155 13.50 -2.21 17.08
CA LYS A 155 14.22 -3.17 17.93
C LYS A 155 14.59 -4.47 17.21
N ASP A 156 13.68 -5.00 16.39
CA ASP A 156 13.86 -6.22 15.61
C ASP A 156 14.88 -6.03 14.45
N GLY A 157 15.17 -4.78 14.04
CA GLY A 157 16.28 -4.42 13.15
C GLY A 157 15.92 -4.30 11.66
N VAL A 158 14.71 -3.84 11.34
CA VAL A 158 14.19 -3.71 9.96
C VAL A 158 14.89 -2.57 9.19
N ASP A 159 14.82 -2.57 7.85
CA ASP A 159 15.37 -1.48 7.02
C ASP A 159 14.29 -0.52 6.49
N MET A 160 13.10 -1.05 6.18
CA MET A 160 12.01 -0.28 5.59
C MET A 160 10.66 -0.76 6.09
N VAL A 161 9.76 0.18 6.31
CA VAL A 161 8.42 0.00 6.85
C VAL A 161 7.38 0.46 5.81
N SER A 162 6.46 -0.42 5.45
CA SER A 162 5.30 -0.13 4.59
C SER A 162 4.03 -0.19 5.41
N ILE A 163 3.27 0.91 5.45
CA ILE A 163 2.01 1.02 6.19
C ILE A 163 0.89 1.36 5.21
N SER A 164 0.02 0.38 4.93
CA SER A 164 -1.15 0.56 4.05
C SER A 164 -2.40 0.95 4.85
N ILE A 165 -2.21 1.84 5.82
CA ILE A 165 -3.21 2.30 6.78
C ILE A 165 -3.24 3.83 6.73
N GLY A 166 -4.44 4.40 6.66
CA GLY A 166 -4.69 5.82 6.84
C GLY A 166 -5.65 6.02 8.01
N PHE A 167 -5.47 7.10 8.75
CA PHE A 167 -6.31 7.48 9.88
C PHE A 167 -7.05 8.77 9.50
N GLU A 168 -8.27 8.65 8.98
CA GLU A 168 -9.00 9.77 8.34
C GLU A 168 -10.18 10.31 9.20
N GLU A 169 -10.42 9.78 10.41
CA GLU A 169 -11.43 10.30 11.35
C GLU A 169 -10.99 11.63 12.00
N GLY A 170 -11.29 12.74 11.34
CA GLY A 170 -11.16 14.10 11.89
C GLY A 170 -10.47 15.12 10.98
N GLY A 171 -9.87 14.68 9.88
CA GLY A 171 -9.02 15.51 9.02
C GLY A 171 -7.60 15.65 9.58
N ALA A 172 -6.92 16.73 9.22
CA ALA A 172 -5.50 16.91 9.53
C ALA A 172 -5.25 17.40 10.98
N VAL A 173 -4.84 16.48 11.84
CA VAL A 173 -4.47 16.74 13.25
C VAL A 173 -3.01 17.21 13.39
N SER A 174 -2.63 17.68 14.59
CA SER A 174 -1.24 18.05 14.89
C SER A 174 -0.28 16.88 14.69
N TYR A 175 0.97 17.13 14.25
CA TYR A 175 2.02 16.10 14.22
C TYR A 175 2.40 15.59 15.62
N PHE A 176 2.00 16.30 16.69
CA PHE A 176 2.10 15.84 18.08
C PHE A 176 0.93 14.95 18.51
N GLU A 177 -0.18 14.92 17.76
CA GLU A 177 -1.37 14.10 18.02
C GLU A 177 -1.45 12.90 17.05
N ASP A 178 -0.92 13.05 15.82
CA ASP A 178 -0.75 11.95 14.87
C ASP A 178 0.35 10.98 15.30
N SER A 179 -0.08 9.83 15.83
CA SER A 179 0.79 8.69 16.16
C SER A 179 1.68 8.23 14.98
N THR A 180 1.24 8.45 13.74
CA THR A 180 1.96 8.08 12.51
C THR A 180 3.16 9.00 12.28
N ALA A 181 2.95 10.32 12.37
CA ALA A 181 3.99 11.34 12.36
C ALA A 181 5.03 11.12 13.47
N GLN A 182 4.57 10.88 14.71
CA GLN A 182 5.45 10.56 15.84
C GLN A 182 6.34 9.34 15.53
N ALA A 183 5.74 8.24 15.08
CA ALA A 183 6.45 7.00 14.82
C ALA A 183 7.42 7.10 13.62
N ALA A 184 7.07 7.90 12.61
CA ALA A 184 7.96 8.18 11.48
C ALA A 184 9.16 9.05 11.85
N PHE A 185 8.97 10.04 12.72
CA PHE A 185 10.06 10.83 13.28
C PHE A 185 11.03 9.95 14.08
N VAL A 186 10.52 9.06 14.94
CA VAL A 186 11.34 8.08 15.67
C VAL A 186 11.99 7.05 14.73
N GLY A 187 11.32 6.66 13.65
CA GLY A 187 11.88 5.79 12.59
C GLY A 187 13.08 6.43 11.89
N ILE A 188 12.93 7.67 11.42
CA ILE A 188 14.00 8.43 10.76
C ILE A 188 15.17 8.71 11.72
N GLN A 189 14.92 9.01 13.00
CA GLN A 189 15.96 9.06 14.04
C GLN A 189 16.75 7.75 14.23
N ARG A 190 16.24 6.63 13.71
CA ARG A 190 16.86 5.30 13.77
C ARG A 190 17.32 4.79 12.40
N GLY A 191 17.28 5.63 11.36
CA GLY A 191 17.68 5.27 10.00
C GLY A 191 16.68 4.37 9.26
N ILE A 192 15.44 4.26 9.75
CA ILE A 192 14.40 3.42 9.17
C ILE A 192 13.40 4.29 8.39
N PHE A 193 13.17 3.92 7.14
CA PHE A 193 12.30 4.65 6.22
C PHE A 193 10.86 4.13 6.25
N LEU A 194 9.88 5.04 6.34
CA LEU A 194 8.45 4.73 6.36
C LEU A 194 7.75 5.19 5.06
N SER A 195 7.03 4.28 4.41
CA SER A 195 6.24 4.53 3.19
C SER A 195 4.75 4.30 3.47
N LEU A 196 3.89 5.26 3.09
CA LEU A 196 2.47 5.26 3.46
C LEU A 196 1.52 5.62 2.32
N SER A 197 0.28 5.13 2.42
CA SER A 197 -0.88 5.54 1.62
C SER A 197 -1.41 6.91 2.02
N VAL A 198 -1.74 7.79 1.06
CA VAL A 198 -2.28 9.14 1.34
C VAL A 198 -3.75 9.18 1.79
N GLY A 199 -4.49 8.08 1.63
CA GLY A 199 -5.95 8.01 1.79
C GLY A 199 -6.68 7.73 0.47
N ASN A 200 -7.97 7.38 0.57
CA ASN A 200 -8.82 6.98 -0.57
C ASN A 200 -10.17 7.74 -0.65
N GLU A 201 -10.29 8.89 0.02
CA GLU A 201 -11.52 9.69 0.06
C GLU A 201 -11.49 10.89 -0.92
N GLY A 202 -10.68 10.83 -1.97
CA GLY A 202 -10.60 11.85 -3.02
C GLY A 202 -11.98 12.21 -3.59
N PRO A 203 -12.37 13.50 -3.59
CA PRO A 203 -11.50 14.69 -3.59
C PRO A 203 -11.11 15.26 -2.21
N CYS A 204 -11.41 14.60 -1.08
CA CYS A 204 -11.01 15.06 0.25
C CYS A 204 -9.48 15.18 0.43
N THR A 205 -9.08 15.91 1.46
CA THR A 205 -7.68 16.26 1.72
C THR A 205 -6.90 15.11 2.38
N ILE A 206 -5.63 14.97 2.03
CA ILE A 206 -4.69 14.01 2.62
C ILE A 206 -4.56 14.16 4.14
N GLY A 207 -4.64 13.03 4.87
CA GLY A 207 -4.34 12.96 6.31
C GLY A 207 -2.85 12.77 6.62
N ASN A 208 -2.22 11.74 6.02
CA ASN A 208 -0.81 11.36 6.23
C ASN A 208 0.16 12.42 5.64
N THR A 209 0.42 13.49 6.40
CA THR A 209 1.01 14.74 5.89
C THR A 209 2.38 15.10 6.44
N ALA A 210 2.90 14.41 7.46
CA ALA A 210 4.13 14.82 8.14
C ALA A 210 5.39 14.82 7.24
N PRO A 211 6.37 15.70 7.52
CA PRO A 211 7.61 15.80 6.73
C PRO A 211 8.46 14.52 6.72
N THR A 212 8.29 13.68 7.73
CA THR A 212 8.99 12.42 7.95
C THR A 212 8.34 11.21 7.25
N LEU A 213 7.20 11.42 6.59
CA LEU A 213 6.49 10.41 5.80
C LEU A 213 6.76 10.65 4.32
N ILE A 214 6.96 9.58 3.54
CA ILE A 214 6.68 9.63 2.09
C ILE A 214 5.28 9.05 1.86
N GLY A 215 4.35 9.94 1.51
CA GLY A 215 2.98 9.66 1.14
C GLY A 215 2.83 9.52 -0.37
N ALA A 216 2.41 8.33 -0.80
CA ALA A 216 2.15 8.02 -2.20
C ALA A 216 0.64 8.06 -2.53
N SER A 217 0.29 8.56 -3.72
CA SER A 217 -1.09 8.69 -4.25
C SER A 217 -1.29 7.87 -5.55
N LEU A 218 -2.51 7.68 -6.10
CA LEU A 218 -2.70 6.72 -7.22
C LEU A 218 -2.40 7.26 -8.61
N GLN A 219 -2.01 6.34 -9.50
CA GLN A 219 -2.46 6.33 -10.88
C GLN A 219 -3.04 4.99 -11.35
N LEU A 220 -3.84 5.15 -12.40
CA LEU A 220 -4.06 4.22 -13.50
C LEU A 220 -2.71 3.92 -14.19
N SER A 221 -2.39 2.65 -14.42
CA SER A 221 -1.24 2.23 -15.25
C SER A 221 -1.65 2.04 -16.72
N SER A 222 -0.72 1.76 -17.65
CA SER A 222 -1.03 1.58 -19.09
C SER A 222 -1.89 0.36 -19.42
N LEU A 223 -2.20 -0.40 -18.39
CA LEU A 223 -3.25 -1.38 -18.33
C LEU A 223 -4.61 -0.67 -18.19
N GLU A 224 -5.16 -0.23 -19.32
CA GLU A 224 -6.62 -0.16 -19.46
C GLU A 224 -7.21 -1.58 -19.33
N ARG A 225 -7.34 -2.04 -18.09
CA ARG A 225 -8.21 -3.16 -17.72
C ARG A 225 -9.69 -2.74 -17.72
N ASP A 226 -10.07 -1.73 -18.49
CA ASP A 226 -11.46 -1.33 -18.74
C ASP A 226 -12.25 -2.34 -19.61
N LYS A 227 -11.59 -3.42 -20.06
CA LYS A 227 -12.22 -4.65 -20.58
C LYS A 227 -12.28 -5.79 -19.56
N PHE A 228 -11.88 -5.55 -18.31
CA PHE A 228 -12.37 -6.32 -17.17
C PHE A 228 -13.90 -6.21 -17.15
N LEU A 229 -14.57 -7.21 -16.57
CA LEU A 229 -16.00 -7.11 -16.36
C LEU A 229 -16.30 -5.91 -15.45
N LYS A 230 -16.85 -4.83 -16.01
CA LYS A 230 -17.88 -4.07 -15.31
C LYS A 230 -19.01 -5.06 -15.01
N GLY A 231 -18.89 -5.78 -13.90
CA GLY A 231 -19.88 -6.71 -13.32
C GLY A 231 -21.08 -5.95 -12.75
N TYR A 232 -21.52 -4.99 -13.55
CA TYR A 232 -22.19 -3.77 -13.17
C TYR A 232 -22.77 -3.16 -14.45
N LEU A 233 -23.89 -3.74 -14.89
CA LEU A 233 -24.85 -3.04 -15.75
C LEU A 233 -25.28 -1.70 -15.09
N PHE A 234 -25.18 -1.62 -13.76
CA PHE A 234 -25.39 -0.42 -12.93
C PHE A 234 -24.16 0.51 -12.77
N SER A 235 -23.02 0.27 -13.45
CA SER A 235 -21.88 1.22 -13.51
C SER A 235 -21.42 1.52 -14.96
N ALA A 236 -22.40 1.56 -15.85
CA ALA A 236 -22.33 2.44 -17.01
C ALA A 236 -22.24 3.89 -16.50
N GLY A 237 -21.08 4.52 -16.65
CA GLY A 237 -20.91 5.97 -16.42
C GLY A 237 -21.84 6.77 -17.35
N GLY A 238 -22.05 8.06 -17.04
CA GLY A 238 -23.12 8.87 -17.63
C GLY A 238 -23.23 8.79 -19.16
N GLU A 239 -22.10 8.72 -19.87
CA GLU A 239 -22.06 8.58 -21.33
C GLU A 239 -22.62 7.23 -21.81
N ALA A 240 -22.20 6.11 -21.21
CA ALA A 240 -22.67 4.77 -21.58
C ALA A 240 -24.13 4.51 -21.16
N ARG A 241 -24.62 5.22 -20.13
CA ARG A 241 -26.02 5.10 -19.68
C ARG A 241 -27.03 5.55 -20.75
N LYS A 242 -26.74 6.63 -21.50
CA LYS A 242 -27.67 7.18 -22.50
C LYS A 242 -27.95 6.20 -23.66
N PRO A 243 -26.95 5.62 -24.36
CA PRO A 243 -27.18 4.61 -25.39
C PRO A 243 -27.87 3.35 -24.87
N ILE A 244 -27.52 2.87 -23.66
CA ILE A 244 -28.16 1.68 -23.08
C ILE A 244 -29.66 1.92 -22.85
N LEU A 245 -30.05 3.05 -22.25
CA LEU A 245 -31.47 3.41 -22.08
C LEU A 245 -32.17 3.61 -23.43
N SER A 246 -31.50 4.21 -24.42
CA SER A 246 -32.05 4.34 -25.77
C SER A 246 -32.29 3.00 -26.46
N TYR A 247 -31.40 2.01 -26.26
CA TYR A 247 -31.57 0.66 -26.78
C TYR A 247 -32.70 -0.09 -26.07
N LEU A 248 -32.76 -0.04 -24.73
CA LEU A 248 -33.84 -0.63 -23.94
C LEU A 248 -35.22 -0.11 -24.35
N ASN A 249 -35.32 1.17 -24.72
CA ASN A 249 -36.57 1.79 -25.18
C ASN A 249 -36.88 1.54 -26.68
N SER A 250 -35.94 0.99 -27.46
CA SER A 250 -36.10 0.75 -28.91
C SER A 250 -36.69 -0.61 -29.29
N THR A 251 -36.84 -1.52 -28.32
CA THR A 251 -37.34 -2.88 -28.56
C THR A 251 -38.07 -3.44 -27.33
N ASN A 252 -39.14 -4.19 -27.56
CA ASN A 252 -39.88 -4.90 -26.51
C ASN A 252 -39.16 -6.17 -26.01
N SER A 253 -37.99 -6.50 -26.57
CA SER A 253 -37.18 -7.66 -26.16
C SER A 253 -35.68 -7.36 -26.29
N PRO A 254 -35.13 -6.44 -25.48
CA PRO A 254 -33.73 -6.09 -25.51
C PRO A 254 -32.87 -7.27 -25.01
N THR A 255 -31.78 -7.55 -25.73
CA THR A 255 -30.81 -8.59 -25.36
C THR A 255 -29.39 -8.03 -25.44
N ALA A 256 -28.49 -8.55 -24.60
CA ALA A 256 -27.10 -8.11 -24.57
C ALA A 256 -26.17 -9.30 -24.31
N SER A 257 -25.03 -9.34 -24.99
CA SER A 257 -23.99 -10.34 -24.78
C SER A 257 -22.75 -9.70 -24.14
N LEU A 258 -22.23 -10.34 -23.09
CA LEU A 258 -21.00 -9.92 -22.42
C LEU A 258 -19.84 -10.79 -22.93
N THR A 259 -19.00 -10.23 -23.81
CA THR A 259 -17.84 -10.94 -24.36
C THR A 259 -16.55 -10.53 -23.63
N PHE A 260 -15.85 -11.51 -23.07
CA PHE A 260 -14.61 -11.29 -22.33
C PHE A 260 -13.42 -11.23 -23.29
N LYS A 261 -12.71 -10.09 -23.32
CA LYS A 261 -11.63 -9.82 -24.30
C LYS A 261 -10.23 -9.76 -23.68
N GLY A 262 -10.04 -10.41 -22.54
CA GLY A 262 -8.75 -10.55 -21.85
C GLY A 262 -8.17 -9.23 -21.32
N THR A 263 -6.85 -9.21 -21.14
CA THR A 263 -6.11 -7.99 -20.72
C THR A 263 -5.65 -7.20 -21.94
N ALA A 264 -5.88 -5.89 -21.94
CA ALA A 264 -5.46 -4.98 -23.01
C ALA A 264 -4.28 -4.09 -22.59
N TYR A 265 -3.52 -3.62 -23.58
CA TYR A 265 -2.30 -2.80 -23.42
C TYR A 265 -2.28 -1.67 -24.47
N GLY A 266 -1.33 -0.74 -24.36
CA GLY A 266 -1.06 0.30 -25.39
C GLY A 266 -1.84 1.62 -25.23
N LYS A 267 -2.55 1.80 -24.11
CA LYS A 267 -3.27 3.05 -23.80
C LYS A 267 -2.40 4.05 -23.01
N ARG A 268 -2.81 5.33 -23.02
CA ARG A 268 -2.06 6.44 -22.41
C ARG A 268 -2.10 6.31 -20.89
N ALA A 269 -0.94 6.26 -20.25
CA ALA A 269 -0.82 6.23 -18.79
C ALA A 269 0.63 6.53 -18.34
N PRO A 270 0.85 7.05 -17.13
CA PRO A 270 -0.13 7.15 -16.05
C PRO A 270 -1.17 8.25 -16.19
N MET A 271 -2.24 8.09 -15.41
CA MET A 271 -3.26 9.11 -15.14
C MET A 271 -3.71 8.96 -13.69
N VAL A 272 -3.85 10.06 -12.95
CA VAL A 272 -4.31 10.02 -11.55
C VAL A 272 -5.76 9.52 -11.51
N ALA A 273 -6.04 8.58 -10.60
CA ALA A 273 -7.39 8.06 -10.41
C ALA A 273 -8.28 9.11 -9.71
N THR A 274 -9.61 8.93 -9.71
CA THR A 274 -10.51 9.93 -9.10
C THR A 274 -10.37 10.02 -7.57
N PHE A 275 -10.17 8.87 -6.92
CA PHE A 275 -10.37 8.64 -5.48
C PHE A 275 -9.16 8.81 -4.53
N PRO A 276 -7.90 9.10 -4.92
CA PRO A 276 -6.88 9.48 -3.94
C PRO A 276 -7.23 10.78 -3.23
N SER A 277 -7.02 10.81 -1.91
CA SER A 277 -7.00 12.05 -1.15
C SER A 277 -5.89 12.97 -1.70
N ARG A 278 -6.16 14.27 -1.84
CA ARG A 278 -5.27 15.26 -2.51
C ARG A 278 -4.68 16.24 -1.50
N GLY A 279 -3.59 16.93 -1.87
CA GLY A 279 -3.10 18.10 -1.14
C GLY A 279 -4.04 19.33 -1.26
N PRO A 280 -3.74 20.45 -0.57
CA PRO A 280 -2.50 20.74 0.15
C PRO A 280 -2.37 20.04 1.51
N ASN A 281 -1.18 20.10 2.10
CA ASN A 281 -0.94 19.74 3.49
C ASN A 281 -1.59 20.80 4.42
N LEU A 282 -2.60 20.42 5.19
CA LEU A 282 -3.32 21.37 6.06
C LEU A 282 -2.59 21.66 7.38
N VAL A 283 -1.70 20.78 7.84
CA VAL A 283 -0.90 20.99 9.07
C VAL A 283 0.28 21.93 8.78
N SER A 284 0.83 21.86 7.57
CA SER A 284 1.98 22.66 7.15
C SER A 284 1.92 22.97 5.64
N PRO A 285 1.20 24.04 5.24
CA PRO A 285 0.92 24.34 3.82
C PRO A 285 2.16 24.57 2.93
N ASP A 286 3.28 24.98 3.52
CA ASP A 286 4.55 25.18 2.81
C ASP A 286 5.19 23.86 2.33
N LEU A 287 4.82 22.73 2.94
CA LEU A 287 5.27 21.40 2.51
C LEU A 287 4.27 20.79 1.52
N LEU A 288 4.70 20.65 0.27
CA LEU A 288 3.93 19.94 -0.76
C LEU A 288 3.66 18.49 -0.33
N LYS A 289 2.38 18.10 -0.39
CA LYS A 289 1.91 16.71 -0.35
C LYS A 289 0.88 16.48 -1.45
N PRO A 290 0.73 15.26 -2.00
CA PRO A 290 1.53 14.05 -1.72
C PRO A 290 2.98 14.20 -2.21
N ASP A 291 3.87 13.29 -1.82
CA ASP A 291 5.29 13.35 -2.23
C ASP A 291 5.50 12.78 -3.64
N LEU A 292 4.72 11.76 -3.99
CA LEU A 292 4.75 11.03 -5.26
C LEU A 292 3.44 10.26 -5.49
N ILE A 293 3.32 9.57 -6.63
CA ILE A 293 2.13 8.78 -7.03
C ILE A 293 2.44 7.27 -7.14
N ALA A 294 1.59 6.44 -7.78
CA ALA A 294 1.73 4.98 -7.82
C ALA A 294 1.16 4.27 -9.07
N PRO A 295 1.76 3.16 -9.55
CA PRO A 295 1.01 2.03 -10.06
C PRO A 295 0.19 1.46 -8.92
N GLY A 296 -1.12 1.69 -8.98
CA GLY A 296 -2.00 1.30 -7.89
C GLY A 296 -3.45 1.01 -8.26
N LEU A 297 -3.89 1.19 -9.50
CA LEU A 297 -5.16 0.62 -9.95
C LEU A 297 -4.96 -0.80 -10.51
N ASN A 298 -5.83 -1.73 -10.13
CA ASN A 298 -5.89 -3.11 -10.62
C ASN A 298 -4.55 -3.86 -10.49
N ILE A 299 -3.94 -3.84 -9.31
CA ILE A 299 -2.68 -4.54 -9.03
C ILE A 299 -2.96 -6.02 -8.77
N LEU A 300 -2.38 -6.90 -9.59
CA LEU A 300 -2.40 -8.34 -9.34
C LEU A 300 -1.36 -8.66 -8.27
N ALA A 301 -1.81 -9.12 -7.11
CA ALA A 301 -0.93 -9.67 -6.08
C ALA A 301 -1.60 -10.85 -5.37
N VAL A 302 -0.94 -11.40 -4.35
CA VAL A 302 -1.39 -12.63 -3.68
C VAL A 302 -2.69 -12.38 -2.92
N TRP A 303 -3.61 -13.34 -3.01
CA TRP A 303 -4.84 -13.37 -2.23
C TRP A 303 -4.76 -14.52 -1.21
N ALA A 304 -5.28 -14.29 0.00
CA ALA A 304 -5.35 -15.34 1.01
C ALA A 304 -6.46 -16.33 0.64
N SER A 305 -6.15 -17.62 0.52
CA SER A 305 -7.07 -18.66 0.03
C SER A 305 -8.30 -18.91 0.93
N ILE A 306 -8.37 -18.24 2.09
CA ILE A 306 -9.53 -18.19 2.99
C ILE A 306 -10.55 -17.11 2.58
N THR A 307 -10.11 -15.99 2.01
CA THR A 307 -10.94 -14.84 1.60
C THR A 307 -11.53 -15.07 0.20
N SER A 308 -12.73 -14.56 -0.05
CA SER A 308 -13.35 -14.59 -1.40
C SER A 308 -12.80 -13.48 -2.31
N PRO A 309 -12.84 -13.63 -3.66
CA PRO A 309 -12.40 -12.60 -4.60
C PRO A 309 -13.14 -11.26 -4.49
N SER A 310 -14.39 -11.29 -4.02
CA SER A 310 -15.24 -10.10 -3.85
C SER A 310 -15.27 -9.55 -2.42
N GLY A 311 -14.54 -10.17 -1.47
CA GLY A 311 -14.58 -9.83 -0.05
C GLY A 311 -15.88 -10.19 0.68
N LYS A 312 -16.90 -10.71 -0.02
CA LYS A 312 -18.21 -11.05 0.55
C LYS A 312 -18.25 -12.48 1.09
N GLU A 313 -18.87 -12.69 2.24
CA GLU A 313 -19.06 -14.02 2.86
C GLU A 313 -19.91 -14.97 2.00
N SER A 314 -20.82 -14.44 1.18
CA SER A 314 -21.65 -15.19 0.25
C SER A 314 -20.87 -15.77 -0.93
N ASP A 315 -19.71 -15.20 -1.28
CA ASP A 315 -18.88 -15.64 -2.40
C ASP A 315 -17.98 -16.81 -1.95
N LYS A 316 -18.28 -18.01 -2.46
CA LYS A 316 -17.56 -19.24 -2.12
C LYS A 316 -16.38 -19.55 -3.07
N ARG A 317 -16.16 -18.74 -4.12
CA ARG A 317 -14.98 -18.87 -4.99
C ARG A 317 -13.70 -18.57 -4.22
N ARG A 318 -12.58 -19.16 -4.62
CA ARG A 318 -11.22 -18.88 -4.08
C ARG A 318 -10.22 -18.78 -5.22
N VAL A 319 -9.17 -17.99 -5.01
CA VAL A 319 -8.11 -17.69 -6.00
C VAL A 319 -6.77 -17.51 -5.29
N MET A 320 -5.67 -17.74 -6.01
CA MET A 320 -4.30 -17.53 -5.52
C MET A 320 -3.84 -16.06 -5.67
N PHE A 321 -4.34 -15.38 -6.70
CA PHE A 321 -4.07 -13.97 -6.99
C PHE A 321 -5.39 -13.24 -7.24
N ASN A 322 -5.45 -11.96 -6.90
CA ASN A 322 -6.62 -11.11 -7.16
C ASN A 322 -6.17 -9.68 -7.52
N PHE A 323 -7.09 -8.89 -8.07
CA PHE A 323 -6.89 -7.46 -8.28
C PHE A 323 -7.43 -6.65 -7.08
N ASP A 324 -6.62 -5.73 -6.56
CA ASP A 324 -7.04 -4.66 -5.64
C ASP A 324 -6.45 -3.31 -6.12
N SER A 325 -6.88 -2.18 -5.55
CA SER A 325 -6.46 -0.84 -6.00
C SER A 325 -6.12 0.14 -4.86
N ARG A 326 -4.81 0.40 -4.62
CA ARG A 326 -4.26 1.16 -3.47
C ARG A 326 -2.93 1.88 -3.81
N THR A 327 -2.50 2.80 -2.95
CA THR A 327 -1.87 4.10 -3.30
C THR A 327 -0.32 4.20 -3.55
N SER A 328 0.49 3.15 -3.85
CA SER A 328 1.91 3.10 -3.32
C SER A 328 3.25 2.96 -4.17
N MET A 329 3.51 3.39 -5.44
CA MET A 329 4.75 3.03 -6.26
C MET A 329 5.45 4.17 -7.16
N SER A 330 5.83 4.02 -8.48
CA SER A 330 5.91 5.09 -9.59
C SER A 330 7.08 5.26 -10.68
N CYS A 331 7.11 6.35 -11.56
CA CYS A 331 8.04 6.78 -12.72
C CYS A 331 7.80 8.13 -13.61
N LEU A 332 8.01 9.40 -13.17
CA LEU A 332 7.47 10.79 -13.51
C LEU A 332 6.51 11.13 -14.70
N HIS A 333 6.68 10.63 -15.92
CA HIS A 333 5.88 11.08 -17.10
C HIS A 333 4.93 9.98 -17.58
N ASP A 334 4.00 10.30 -18.48
CA ASP A 334 3.27 9.25 -19.19
C ASP A 334 4.06 8.54 -20.29
N ASN A 335 3.59 7.36 -20.67
CA ASN A 335 4.17 6.49 -21.70
C ASN A 335 4.11 7.07 -23.12
N LYS A 336 3.71 8.35 -23.26
CA LYS A 336 3.76 9.15 -24.49
C LYS A 336 4.53 10.47 -24.28
N GLY A 337 5.35 10.54 -23.21
CA GLY A 337 6.15 11.72 -22.87
C GLY A 337 5.34 12.95 -22.47
N SER A 338 4.03 12.82 -22.24
CA SER A 338 3.15 13.94 -21.96
C SER A 338 2.92 14.13 -20.45
N PRO A 339 2.49 15.33 -19.99
CA PRO A 339 2.12 15.55 -18.61
C PRO A 339 0.98 14.63 -18.16
N ILE A 340 1.13 14.01 -16.99
CA ILE A 340 0.13 13.12 -16.39
C ILE A 340 -1.20 13.89 -16.23
N LYS A 341 -2.32 13.24 -16.57
CA LYS A 341 -3.68 13.81 -16.43
C LYS A 341 -4.34 13.37 -15.13
N ASP A 342 -5.21 14.21 -14.58
CA ASP A 342 -6.14 13.84 -13.50
C ASP A 342 -7.51 13.45 -14.10
N PHE A 343 -8.00 12.25 -13.79
CA PHE A 343 -9.29 11.77 -14.29
C PHE A 343 -10.48 12.57 -13.69
N TYR A 344 -10.32 13.18 -12.51
CA TYR A 344 -11.38 13.95 -11.83
C TYR A 344 -11.72 15.27 -12.54
N HIS A 345 -10.73 15.92 -13.17
CA HIS A 345 -10.91 17.18 -13.90
C HIS A 345 -10.64 17.08 -15.41
N GLY A 346 -10.10 15.97 -15.91
CA GLY A 346 -9.78 15.73 -17.33
C GLY A 346 -8.57 16.52 -17.88
N GLY A 347 -8.10 17.54 -17.16
CA GLY A 347 -6.90 18.33 -17.45
C GLY A 347 -5.59 17.68 -16.98
N PRO A 348 -4.47 18.41 -17.06
CA PRO A 348 -3.21 18.01 -16.40
C PRO A 348 -3.40 17.87 -14.89
N ALA A 349 -2.73 16.91 -14.28
CA ALA A 349 -2.75 16.73 -12.84
C ALA A 349 -1.85 17.77 -12.14
N THR A 350 -2.33 18.35 -11.05
CA THR A 350 -1.58 19.34 -10.25
C THR A 350 -0.58 18.65 -9.33
N THR A 351 0.41 19.41 -8.83
CA THR A 351 1.34 18.93 -7.79
C THR A 351 0.64 18.42 -6.53
N PHE A 352 -0.53 18.96 -6.17
CA PHE A 352 -1.36 18.43 -5.07
C PHE A 352 -2.05 17.08 -5.39
N ALA A 353 -1.98 16.61 -6.62
CA ALA A 353 -2.40 15.26 -7.02
C ALA A 353 -1.20 14.34 -7.36
N ILE A 354 -0.04 14.89 -7.75
CA ILE A 354 1.12 14.11 -8.25
C ILE A 354 2.37 14.15 -7.38
N GLY A 355 2.53 15.16 -6.52
CA GLY A 355 3.76 15.43 -5.77
C GLY A 355 4.94 15.81 -6.66
N SER A 356 6.10 15.22 -6.37
CA SER A 356 7.26 15.14 -7.29
C SER A 356 6.97 14.27 -8.54
N GLY A 357 5.75 13.78 -8.68
CA GLY A 357 5.28 12.98 -9.80
C GLY A 357 5.43 11.49 -9.56
N HIS A 358 5.35 10.74 -10.66
CA HIS A 358 5.68 9.33 -10.69
C HIS A 358 7.24 9.26 -10.32
N VAL A 359 7.81 8.28 -9.60
CA VAL A 359 9.25 8.18 -9.21
C VAL A 359 10.02 7.04 -9.91
N ASP A 360 10.94 7.35 -10.83
CA ASP A 360 11.53 6.37 -11.77
C ASP A 360 12.58 5.47 -11.10
N ILE A 361 12.36 4.15 -11.01
CA ILE A 361 13.24 3.20 -10.29
C ILE A 361 14.67 3.19 -10.85
N GLN A 362 14.86 3.32 -12.17
CA GLN A 362 16.19 3.30 -12.78
C GLN A 362 16.92 4.61 -12.46
N LYS A 363 16.26 5.76 -12.62
CA LYS A 363 16.85 7.07 -12.28
C LYS A 363 17.05 7.25 -10.77
N ALA A 364 16.17 6.70 -9.93
CA ALA A 364 16.31 6.72 -8.48
C ALA A 364 17.48 5.85 -7.97
N SER A 365 18.06 4.99 -8.81
CA SER A 365 19.27 4.22 -8.47
C SER A 365 20.58 5.00 -8.71
N ASP A 366 20.55 6.05 -9.53
CA ASP A 366 21.60 7.07 -9.68
C ASP A 366 20.94 8.46 -9.80
N PRO A 367 20.54 9.08 -8.68
CA PRO A 367 19.91 10.40 -8.70
C PRO A 367 20.90 11.54 -8.99
N ARG A 368 22.22 11.26 -8.99
CA ARG A 368 23.37 12.19 -9.08
C ARG A 368 23.51 13.23 -7.97
N LEU A 369 22.39 13.82 -7.53
CA LEU A 369 22.28 14.75 -6.41
C LEU A 369 21.17 14.25 -5.48
N LEU A 370 21.37 14.43 -4.18
CA LEU A 370 20.40 14.12 -3.14
C LEU A 370 20.18 15.37 -2.28
N TYR A 371 18.91 15.70 -2.02
CA TYR A 371 18.55 16.61 -0.94
C TYR A 371 18.52 15.78 0.35
N ASP A 372 19.67 15.69 1.01
CA ASP A 372 19.81 14.99 2.30
C ASP A 372 19.26 15.86 3.45
N ILE A 373 18.82 15.23 4.53
CA ILE A 373 18.23 15.91 5.70
C ILE A 373 18.44 15.10 6.99
N HIS A 374 19.00 15.75 8.01
CA HIS A 374 19.30 15.14 9.28
C HIS A 374 18.08 15.14 10.23
N PRO A 375 17.90 14.15 11.14
CA PRO A 375 16.79 14.12 12.10
C PRO A 375 16.69 15.36 13.02
N LEU A 376 17.78 16.13 13.15
CA LEU A 376 17.79 17.42 13.87
C LEU A 376 17.05 18.53 13.10
N GLU A 377 17.11 18.53 11.76
CA GLU A 377 16.45 19.54 10.93
C GLU A 377 14.94 19.34 10.94
N TYR A 378 14.48 18.09 10.93
CA TYR A 378 13.08 17.75 11.21
C TYR A 378 12.62 18.25 12.58
N LEU A 379 13.45 18.16 13.63
CA LEU A 379 13.12 18.69 14.95
C LEU A 379 13.02 20.23 14.94
N LEU A 380 13.97 20.91 14.32
CA LEU A 380 13.95 22.37 14.15
C LEU A 380 12.70 22.83 13.37
N TYR A 381 12.32 22.08 12.34
CA TYR A 381 11.07 22.32 11.59
C TYR A 381 9.84 22.16 12.49
N LEU A 382 9.72 21.07 13.24
CA LEU A 382 8.62 20.85 14.18
C LEU A 382 8.54 21.94 15.27
N CYS A 383 9.67 22.43 15.76
CA CYS A 383 9.72 23.59 16.66
C CYS A 383 9.25 24.90 15.98
N SER A 384 9.56 25.09 14.70
CA SER A 384 9.18 26.30 13.94
C SER A 384 7.66 26.43 13.71
N LEU A 385 6.90 25.33 13.80
CA LEU A 385 5.44 25.31 13.69
C LEU A 385 4.70 25.87 14.92
N LYS A 386 5.44 26.28 15.98
CA LYS A 386 4.91 27.01 17.15
C LYS A 386 3.69 26.37 17.83
N TYR A 387 3.70 25.04 17.94
CA TYR A 387 2.66 24.31 18.67
C TYR A 387 2.50 24.85 20.10
N LEU A 388 1.26 25.14 20.48
CA LEU A 388 0.90 25.41 21.86
C LEU A 388 1.04 24.12 22.66
N LEU A 389 2.01 24.08 23.58
CA LEU A 389 2.02 23.12 24.67
C LEU A 389 0.73 23.33 25.49
N ARG A 390 -0.08 22.27 25.59
CA ARG A 390 -1.34 22.21 26.34
C ARG A 390 -1.22 21.20 27.48
#